data_AF-A0A349GWP4-F1
#
_entry.id   AF-A0A349GWP4-F1
#
_cell.length_a   1.000
_cell.length_b   1.000
_cell.length_c   1.000
_cell.angle_alpha   90.00
_cell.angle_beta   90.00
_cell.angle_gamma   90.00
#
_symmetry.space_group_name_H-M   'P 1'
#
loop_
_entity.id
_entity.type
_entity.pdbx_description
1 polymer ?
#
loop_
_entity_poly.entity_id
_entity_poly.type
_entity_poly.pdbx_seq_one_letter_code
_entity_poly.pdbx_strand_id
1 'polypeptide(L)'
;MQIVTDPERAPVIVHCLHGADRTGSLCAIYRIVIQGWTKEEALREMTTGGFGFHSVFDNLPTWIQDLDVESLKKDAGLNRPN
;
A
#
# COMPACT_ATOMS: atom_id res chain seq x y z
N MET A 1 -7.90 -4.06 4.29
CA MET A 1 -7.02 -3.09 4.99
C MET A 1 -7.50 -2.75 6.43
N GLN A 2 -8.45 -3.48 7.02
CA GLN A 2 -9.09 -3.08 8.29
C GLN A 2 -8.14 -2.99 9.50
N ILE A 3 -7.07 -3.80 9.55
CA ILE A 3 -6.11 -3.79 10.68
C ILE A 3 -5.39 -2.44 10.78
N VAL A 4 -4.97 -1.86 9.65
CA VAL A 4 -4.18 -0.61 9.63
C VAL A 4 -5.05 0.64 9.69
N THR A 5 -6.36 0.50 9.58
CA THR A 5 -7.34 1.61 9.63
C THR A 5 -8.11 1.66 10.95
N ASP A 6 -7.94 0.67 11.83
CA ASP A 6 -8.60 0.59 13.13
C ASP A 6 -7.79 1.35 14.20
N PRO A 7 -8.30 2.49 14.73
CA PRO A 7 -7.58 3.28 15.73
C PRO A 7 -7.30 2.51 17.03
N GLU A 8 -8.11 1.52 17.39
CA GLU A 8 -7.91 0.71 18.61
C GLU A 8 -6.74 -0.27 18.47
N ARG A 9 -6.28 -0.51 17.23
CA ARG A 9 -5.14 -1.38 16.92
C ARG A 9 -3.85 -0.60 16.68
N ALA A 10 -3.89 0.72 16.75
CA ALA A 10 -2.70 1.55 16.62
C ALA A 10 -1.85 1.54 17.90
N PRO A 11 -0.51 1.63 17.80
CA PRO A 11 0.28 1.75 16.58
C PRO A 11 0.49 0.41 15.84
N VAL A 12 0.56 0.45 14.51
CA VAL A 12 0.81 -0.73 13.67
C VAL A 12 2.18 -0.64 13.02
N ILE A 13 2.96 -1.72 13.13
CA ILE A 13 4.24 -1.89 12.42
C ILE A 13 4.05 -2.91 11.30
N VAL A 14 4.49 -2.56 10.10
CA VAL A 14 4.51 -3.43 8.92
C VAL A 14 5.96 -3.70 8.52
N HIS A 15 6.32 -4.96 8.37
CA HIS A 15 7.65 -5.36 7.94
C HIS A 15 7.60 -6.62 7.06
N CYS A 16 8.72 -6.89 6.39
CA CYS A 16 9.01 -8.17 5.75
C CYS A 16 10.43 -8.58 6.16
N LEU A 17 11.12 -9.40 5.36
CA LEU A 17 12.51 -9.77 5.64
C LEU A 17 13.48 -8.58 5.45
N HIS A 18 13.34 -7.83 4.35
CA HIS A 18 14.25 -6.72 4.01
C HIS A 18 13.62 -5.33 4.19
N GLY A 19 12.33 -5.26 4.52
CA GLY A 19 11.59 -3.99 4.59
C GLY A 19 11.36 -3.31 3.23
N ALA A 20 11.69 -3.95 2.11
CA ALA A 20 11.63 -3.35 0.77
C ALA A 20 10.34 -3.73 0.01
N ASP A 21 10.23 -4.96 -0.50
CA ASP A 21 9.26 -5.27 -1.56
C ASP A 21 7.83 -5.47 -1.03
N ARG A 22 7.61 -6.49 -0.19
CA ARG A 22 6.27 -6.75 0.41
C ARG A 22 5.83 -5.61 1.32
N THR A 23 6.77 -5.04 2.07
CA THR A 23 6.54 -3.85 2.90
C THR A 23 6.16 -2.66 2.02
N GLY A 24 6.95 -2.37 0.98
CA GLY A 24 6.71 -1.28 0.04
C GLY A 24 5.38 -1.43 -0.70
N SER A 25 5.00 -2.64 -1.09
CA SER A 25 3.68 -2.89 -1.71
C SER A 25 2.53 -2.56 -0.76
N LEU A 26 2.60 -2.99 0.50
CA LEU A 26 1.55 -2.68 1.47
C LEU A 26 1.50 -1.19 1.79
N CYS A 27 2.67 -0.53 1.91
CA CYS A 27 2.76 0.91 2.07
C CYS A 27 2.17 1.66 0.87
N ALA A 28 2.48 1.25 -0.36
CA ALA A 28 1.93 1.86 -1.56
C ALA A 28 0.40 1.71 -1.63
N ILE A 29 -0.14 0.53 -1.29
CA ILE A 29 -1.60 0.34 -1.18
C ILE A 29 -2.19 1.29 -0.11
N TYR A 30 -1.52 1.44 1.04
CA TYR A 30 -1.96 2.36 2.08
C TYR A 30 -1.98 3.81 1.59
N ARG A 31 -0.94 4.26 0.90
CA ARG A 31 -0.82 5.60 0.29
C ARG A 31 -1.98 5.87 -0.66
N ILE A 32 -2.30 4.92 -1.53
CA ILE A 32 -3.35 5.06 -2.53
C ILE A 32 -4.74 5.03 -1.88
N VAL A 33 -5.04 3.99 -1.09
CA VAL A 33 -6.39 3.70 -0.62
C VAL A 33 -6.80 4.60 0.55
N ILE A 34 -5.88 4.86 1.48
CA ILE A 34 -6.17 5.60 2.72
C ILE A 34 -5.76 7.06 2.61
N GLN A 35 -4.61 7.35 2.00
CA GLN A 35 -4.07 8.72 1.93
C GLN A 35 -4.38 9.44 0.62
N GLY A 36 -5.02 8.76 -0.33
CA GLY A 36 -5.47 9.35 -1.59
C GLY A 36 -4.34 9.72 -2.56
N TRP A 37 -3.15 9.13 -2.41
CA TRP A 37 -2.06 9.34 -3.37
C TRP A 37 -2.42 8.74 -4.72
N THR A 38 -1.85 9.32 -5.78
CA THR A 38 -1.88 8.69 -7.10
C THR A 38 -1.06 7.40 -7.09
N LYS A 39 -1.38 6.47 -7.99
CA LYS A 39 -0.61 5.22 -8.12
C LYS A 39 0.84 5.52 -8.48
N GLU A 40 1.06 6.53 -9.31
CA GLU A 40 2.37 6.98 -9.78
C GLU A 40 3.24 7.51 -8.62
N GLU A 41 2.66 8.28 -7.69
CA GLU A 41 3.38 8.75 -6.49
C GLU A 41 3.74 7.61 -5.55
N ALA A 42 2.80 6.70 -5.29
CA ALA A 42 3.03 5.54 -4.43
C ALA A 42 4.08 4.60 -5.01
N LEU A 43 4.06 4.36 -6.33
CA LEU A 43 5.06 3.56 -7.04
C LEU A 43 6.44 4.21 -7.00
N ARG A 44 6.52 5.54 -7.12
CA ARG A 44 7.78 6.28 -7.00
C ARG A 44 8.39 6.10 -5.61
N GLU A 45 7.59 6.25 -4.55
CA GLU A 45 8.05 6.00 -3.18
C GLU A 45 8.53 4.56 -3.02
N MET A 46 7.72 3.58 -3.44
CA MET A 46 8.05 2.16 -3.31
C MET A 46 9.35 1.77 -4.02
N THR A 47 9.58 2.28 -5.24
CA THR A 47 10.69 1.83 -6.10
C THR A 47 11.94 2.69 -5.98
N THR A 48 11.79 3.99 -5.71
CA THR A 48 12.89 4.97 -5.72
C THR A 48 13.03 5.77 -4.43
N GLY A 49 12.17 5.53 -3.42
CA GLY A 49 12.19 6.25 -2.13
C GLY A 49 13.34 5.89 -1.18
N GLY A 50 14.34 5.11 -1.63
CA GLY A 50 15.50 4.74 -0.82
C GLY A 50 15.33 3.49 0.04
N PHE A 51 14.26 2.71 -0.17
CA PHE A 51 13.96 1.49 0.61
C PHE A 51 14.59 0.21 0.05
N GLY A 52 15.35 0.30 -1.05
CA GLY A 52 16.06 -0.84 -1.63
C GLY A 52 15.18 -1.85 -2.36
N PHE A 53 14.19 -1.38 -3.14
CA PHE A 53 13.36 -2.24 -3.98
C PHE A 53 14.20 -3.14 -4.90
N HIS A 54 13.92 -4.45 -4.88
CA HIS A 54 14.64 -5.41 -5.70
C HIS A 54 13.99 -5.48 -7.09
N SER A 55 14.76 -5.13 -8.13
CA SER A 55 14.29 -5.11 -9.52
C SER A 55 13.84 -6.47 -10.07
N VAL A 56 14.17 -7.57 -9.39
CA VAL A 56 13.67 -8.92 -9.71
C VAL A 56 12.15 -9.05 -9.53
N PHE A 57 11.52 -8.18 -8.74
CA PHE A 57 10.07 -8.14 -8.53
C PHE A 57 9.40 -7.11 -9.45
N ASP A 58 9.79 -7.09 -10.72
CA ASP A 58 9.27 -6.20 -11.76
C ASP A 58 7.75 -6.28 -11.96
N ASN A 59 7.14 -7.39 -11.55
CA ASN A 59 5.71 -7.61 -11.58
C ASN A 59 4.94 -6.77 -10.53
N LEU A 60 5.58 -6.34 -9.44
CA LEU A 60 4.90 -5.62 -8.36
C LEU A 60 4.41 -4.22 -8.80
N PRO A 61 5.20 -3.41 -9.52
CA PRO A 61 4.70 -2.15 -10.08
C PRO A 61 3.45 -2.32 -10.95
N THR A 62 3.44 -3.28 -11.87
CA THR A 62 2.28 -3.58 -12.72
C THR A 62 1.09 -4.01 -11.88
N TRP A 63 1.31 -4.91 -10.91
CA TRP A 63 0.26 -5.36 -10.01
C TRP A 63 -0.40 -4.20 -9.25
N ILE A 64 0.37 -3.23 -8.76
CA ILE A 64 -0.16 -2.02 -8.11
C ILE A 64 -0.92 -1.14 -9.11
N GLN A 65 -0.39 -0.96 -10.32
CA GLN A 65 -1.04 -0.19 -11.38
C GLN A 65 -2.41 -0.77 -11.75
N ASP A 66 -2.59 -2.08 -11.64
CA ASP A 66 -3.83 -2.79 -12.00
C ASP A 66 -4.84 -2.92 -10.85
N LEU A 67 -4.51 -2.47 -9.63
CA LEU A 67 -5.41 -2.59 -8.48
C LEU A 67 -6.75 -1.87 -8.70
N ASP A 68 -7.85 -2.55 -8.36
CA ASP A 68 -9.16 -1.93 -8.18
C ASP A 68 -9.22 -1.18 -6.84
N VAL A 69 -8.94 0.12 -6.90
CA VAL A 69 -8.88 1.00 -5.72
C VAL A 69 -10.25 1.14 -5.05
N GLU A 70 -11.34 1.14 -5.82
CA GLU A 70 -12.69 1.33 -5.27
C GLU A 70 -13.16 0.10 -4.50
N SER A 71 -12.87 -1.09 -5.02
CA SER A 71 -13.07 -2.34 -4.28
C SER A 71 -12.25 -2.38 -2.99
N LEU A 72 -10.97 -1.99 -3.04
CA LEU A 72 -10.10 -1.94 -1.86
C LEU A 72 -10.59 -0.96 -0.78
N LYS A 73 -11.10 0.21 -1.17
CA LYS A 73 -11.71 1.17 -0.24
C LYS A 73 -12.94 0.58 0.45
N LYS A 74 -13.77 -0.15 -0.30
CA LYS A 74 -14.94 -0.85 0.26
C LYS A 74 -14.51 -1.90 1.28
N ASP A 75 -13.52 -2.74 0.95
CA ASP A 75 -12.99 -3.77 1.84
C ASP A 75 -12.26 -3.19 3.07
N ALA A 76 -11.68 -2.00 2.92
CA ALA A 76 -11.11 -1.22 4.02
C ALA A 76 -12.18 -0.63 4.96
N GLY A 77 -13.47 -0.70 4.59
CA GLY A 77 -14.57 -0.12 5.37
C GLY A 77 -14.74 1.39 5.21
N LEU A 78 -14.07 2.00 4.22
CA LEU A 78 -14.11 3.46 4.00
C LEU A 78 -15.39 3.95 3.32
N ASN A 79 -16.16 3.04 2.69
CA ASN A 79 -17.41 3.36 1.97
C ASN A 79 -18.68 2.94 2.74
N ARG A 80 -18.64 2.85 4.07
CA ARG A 80 -19.88 2.61 4.85
C ARG A 80 -20.67 3.92 4.93
N PRO A 81 -21.88 4.02 4.36
CA PRO A 81 -22.78 5.10 4.75
C PRO A 81 -23.05 4.96 6.25
N ASN A 82 -23.00 6.09 6.96
CA ASN A 82 -23.44 6.18 8.36
C ASN A 82 -24.90 5.74 8.51
#